data_AF-A0A497A4D3-F1
#
_entry.id   AF-A0A497A4D3-F1
#
_cell.length_a   1.000
_cell.length_b   1.000
_cell.length_c   1.000
_cell.angle_alpha   90.00
_cell.angle_beta   90.00
_cell.angle_gamma   90.00
#
_symmetry.space_group_name_H-M   'P 1'
#
loop_
_entity.id
_entity.type
_entity.pdbx_description
1 polymer ?
#
loop_
_entity_poly.entity_id
_entity_poly.type
_entity_poly.pdbx_seq_one_letter_code
_entity_poly.pdbx_strand_id
1 'polypeptide(L)'
;MAKKQLTEFTMHCLCGAAAPIFKLQGGRFMGHCPGCGALVFFSNPVLLERLRHGGDLCPHQPERRPCRGGFTTWCPTCRVRCFYYDNSSNE
;
A
#
# COMPACT_ATOMS: atom_id res chain seq x y z
N MET A 1 -11.42 11.72 14.09
CA MET A 1 -10.18 11.34 13.36
C MET A 1 -9.88 9.87 13.64
N ALA A 2 -9.81 9.02 12.62
CA ALA A 2 -9.42 7.63 12.82
C ALA A 2 -7.98 7.59 13.34
N LYS A 3 -7.77 7.06 14.56
CA LYS A 3 -6.43 6.90 15.14
C LYS A 3 -5.65 5.93 14.25
N LYS A 4 -4.58 6.43 13.63
CA LYS A 4 -3.60 5.61 12.89
C LYS A 4 -2.45 5.32 13.85
N GLN A 5 -2.09 4.06 14.03
CA GLN A 5 -0.94 3.66 14.83
C GLN A 5 0.17 3.22 13.90
N LEU A 6 1.35 3.83 13.99
CA LEU A 6 2.51 3.40 13.22
C LEU A 6 2.91 1.98 13.64
N THR A 7 3.26 1.15 12.66
CA THR A 7 3.81 -0.19 12.87
C THR A 7 5.32 -0.18 12.60
N GLU A 8 6.02 -1.24 12.98
CA GLU A 8 7.44 -1.43 12.66
C GLU A 8 7.70 -1.75 11.17
N PHE A 9 6.65 -2.01 10.39
CA PHE A 9 6.77 -2.50 9.02
C PHE A 9 6.82 -1.38 7.99
N THR A 10 7.59 -1.63 6.93
CA THR A 10 7.61 -0.82 5.71
C THR A 10 7.33 -1.71 4.51
N MET A 11 6.83 -1.13 3.43
CA MET A 11 6.67 -1.79 2.14
C MET A 11 7.48 -1.09 1.07
N HIS A 12 7.94 -1.83 0.07
CA HIS A 12 8.55 -1.24 -1.11
C HIS A 12 7.47 -0.63 -2.01
N CYS A 13 7.58 0.66 -2.29
CA CYS A 13 6.75 1.33 -3.28
C CYS A 13 7.38 1.22 -4.67
N LEU A 14 6.54 1.29 -5.72
CA LEU A 14 7.01 1.29 -7.11
C LEU A 14 7.91 2.49 -7.45
N CYS A 15 7.83 3.59 -6.69
CA CYS A 15 8.75 4.72 -6.86
C CYS A 15 10.13 4.50 -6.20
N GLY A 16 10.37 3.35 -5.58
CA GLY A 16 11.62 3.02 -4.88
C GLY A 16 11.68 3.43 -3.41
N ALA A 17 10.74 4.25 -2.92
CA ALA A 17 10.69 4.61 -1.51
C ALA A 17 10.11 3.51 -0.62
N ALA A 18 10.63 3.39 0.61
CA ALA A 18 10.03 2.57 1.66
C ALA A 18 8.83 3.31 2.28
N ALA A 19 7.63 2.76 2.13
CA ALA A 19 6.40 3.35 2.68
C ALA A 19 6.08 2.71 4.05
N PRO A 20 5.94 3.50 5.13
CA PRO A 20 5.58 2.98 6.45
C PRO A 20 4.14 2.45 6.45
N ILE A 21 3.93 1.36 7.20
CA ILE A 21 2.61 0.78 7.42
C ILE A 21 2.03 1.27 8.75
N PHE A 22 0.75 1.62 8.71
CA PHE A 22 -0.05 2.06 9.84
C PHE A 22 -1.20 1.09 10.07
N LYS A 23 -1.45 0.75 11.33
CA LYS A 23 -2.65 0.05 11.78
C LYS A 23 -3.79 1.06 11.95
N LEU A 24 -4.93 0.73 11.37
CA LEU A 24 -6.18 1.46 11.46
C LEU A 24 -7.15 0.76 12.41
N GLN A 25 -8.23 1.46 12.77
CA GLN A 25 -9.33 0.85 13.54
C GLN A 25 -10.00 -0.29 12.76
N GLY A 26 -10.40 -1.34 13.49
CA GLY A 26 -11.03 -2.53 12.94
C GLY A 26 -10.05 -3.52 12.28
N GLY A 27 -8.79 -3.52 12.69
CA GLY A 27 -7.79 -4.50 12.22
C GLY A 27 -7.33 -4.32 10.77
N ARG A 28 -7.61 -3.15 10.18
CA ARG A 28 -7.14 -2.78 8.84
C ARG A 28 -5.76 -2.15 8.92
N PHE A 29 -5.04 -2.19 7.82
CA PHE A 29 -3.73 -1.58 7.66
C PHE A 29 -3.75 -0.66 6.44
N MET A 30 -2.97 0.42 6.52
CA MET A 30 -2.70 1.27 5.38
C MET A 30 -1.22 1.58 5.30
N GLY A 31 -0.71 1.80 4.10
CA GLY A 31 0.60 2.40 3.88
C GLY A 31 0.46 3.67 3.06
N HIS A 32 1.30 4.65 3.34
CA HIS A 32 1.34 5.90 2.60
C HIS A 32 2.79 6.18 2.21
N CYS A 33 3.07 6.19 0.92
CA CYS A 33 4.41 6.40 0.40
C CYS A 33 4.81 7.88 0.55
N PRO A 34 5.92 8.20 1.24
CA PRO A 34 6.38 9.58 1.38
C PRO A 34 6.98 10.13 0.07
N GLY A 35 7.36 9.26 -0.87
CA GLY A 35 8.01 9.66 -2.13
C GLY A 35 7.02 10.05 -3.24
N CYS A 36 5.97 9.25 -3.46
CA CYS A 36 5.01 9.48 -4.55
C CYS A 36 3.54 9.61 -4.09
N GLY A 37 3.29 9.60 -2.78
CA GLY A 37 1.94 9.67 -2.23
C GLY A 37 1.10 8.41 -2.41
N ALA A 38 1.62 7.35 -3.04
CA ALA A 38 0.87 6.10 -3.24
C ALA A 38 0.30 5.54 -1.92
N LEU A 39 -0.91 5.02 -1.99
CA LEU A 39 -1.64 4.47 -0.85
C LEU A 39 -1.81 2.97 -1.03
N VAL A 40 -1.64 2.20 0.04
CA VAL A 40 -2.05 0.79 0.10
C VAL A 40 -3.05 0.60 1.22
N PHE A 41 -3.98 -0.34 1.04
CA PHE A 41 -4.93 -0.77 2.05
C PHE A 41 -5.08 -2.29 2.02
N PHE A 42 -5.08 -2.90 3.20
CA PHE A 42 -5.29 -4.35 3.38
C PHE A 42 -5.79 -4.63 4.80
N SER A 43 -6.26 -5.85 5.06
CA SER A 43 -6.75 -6.27 6.38
C SER A 43 -6.17 -7.59 6.90
N ASN A 44 -5.39 -8.30 6.08
CA ASN A 44 -4.80 -9.57 6.49
C ASN A 44 -3.48 -9.33 7.23
N PRO A 45 -3.38 -9.62 8.54
CA PRO A 45 -2.14 -9.41 9.30
C PRO A 45 -0.99 -10.32 8.86
N VAL A 46 -1.27 -11.47 8.23
CA VAL A 46 -0.23 -12.38 7.70
C VAL A 46 0.63 -11.71 6.64
N LEU A 47 0.11 -10.67 5.97
CA LEU A 47 0.88 -9.91 4.99
C LEU A 47 1.98 -9.06 5.64
N LEU A 48 1.87 -8.74 6.93
CA LEU A 48 2.93 -8.03 7.66
C LEU A 48 4.14 -8.92 7.90
N GLU A 49 3.93 -10.21 8.19
CA GLU A 49 5.04 -11.16 8.34
C GLU A 49 5.85 -11.28 7.05
N ARG A 50 5.21 -11.14 5.88
CA ARG A 50 5.94 -11.11 4.60
C ARG A 50 6.88 -9.91 4.51
N LEU A 51 6.42 -8.74 4.96
CA LEU A 51 7.26 -7.53 5.01
C LEU A 51 8.42 -7.70 5.99
N ARG A 52 8.20 -8.38 7.13
CA ARG A 52 9.27 -8.70 8.09
C ARG A 52 10.43 -9.46 7.45
N HIS A 53 10.12 -10.35 6.51
CA HIS A 53 11.11 -11.15 5.79
C HIS A 53 11.61 -10.48 4.49
N GLY A 54 11.30 -9.20 4.27
CA GLY A 54 11.74 -8.45 3.09
C GLY A 54 10.97 -8.78 1.80
N GLY A 55 9.85 -9.48 1.90
CA GLY A 55 8.97 -9.78 0.76
C GLY A 55 7.93 -8.70 0.49
N ASP A 56 7.22 -8.83 -0.64
CA ASP A 56 6.14 -7.92 -1.01
C ASP A 56 4.80 -8.25 -0.34
N LEU A 57 3.95 -7.23 -0.19
CA LEU A 57 2.56 -7.40 0.29
C LEU A 57 1.75 -8.38 -0.56
N CYS A 58 1.99 -8.42 -1.88
CA CYS A 58 1.23 -9.24 -2.80
C CYS A 58 2.13 -9.81 -3.92
N PRO A 59 2.29 -11.14 -4.02
CA PRO A 59 3.02 -11.77 -5.12
C PRO A 59 2.19 -11.96 -6.39
N HIS A 60 0.86 -11.74 -6.34
CA HIS A 60 -0.07 -12.12 -7.40
C HIS A 60 -0.18 -11.13 -8.57
N GLN A 61 0.79 -10.22 -8.75
CA GLN A 61 0.82 -9.21 -9.82
C GLN A 61 -0.59 -8.64 -10.15
N PRO A 62 -1.20 -7.91 -9.21
CA PRO A 62 -2.59 -7.48 -9.35
C PRO A 62 -2.80 -6.62 -10.59
N GLU A 63 -3.96 -6.82 -11.24
CA GLU A 63 -4.32 -6.08 -12.44
C GLU A 63 -4.34 -4.56 -12.18
N ARG A 64 -3.75 -3.81 -13.12
CA ARG A 64 -3.75 -2.35 -13.11
C ARG A 64 -5.01 -1.84 -13.80
N ARG A 65 -5.78 -1.00 -13.09
CA ARG A 65 -6.97 -0.34 -13.61
C ARG A 65 -6.75 1.18 -13.57
N PRO A 66 -6.82 1.88 -14.71
CA PRO A 66 -6.68 3.33 -14.74
C PRO A 66 -7.81 4.00 -13.94
N CYS A 67 -7.52 5.13 -13.30
CA CYS A 67 -8.51 5.93 -12.59
C CYS A 67 -8.12 7.42 -12.66
N ARG A 68 -9.01 8.31 -12.19
CA ARG A 68 -8.72 9.74 -12.20
C ARG A 68 -7.46 10.04 -11.37
N GLY A 69 -6.44 10.62 -12.00
CA GLY A 69 -5.18 11.01 -11.37
C GLY A 69 -4.18 9.88 -11.12
N GLY A 70 -4.33 8.73 -11.79
CA GLY A 70 -3.41 7.60 -11.60
C GLY A 70 -3.96 6.24 -12.03
N PHE A 71 -3.58 5.22 -11.27
CA PHE A 71 -4.13 3.88 -11.42
C PHE A 71 -4.28 3.17 -10.08
N THR A 72 -5.19 2.20 -10.05
CA THR A 72 -5.37 1.31 -8.90
C THR A 72 -4.95 -0.11 -9.25
N THR A 73 -4.58 -0.87 -8.23
CA THR A 73 -4.44 -2.32 -8.32
C THR A 73 -5.28 -2.98 -7.24
N TRP A 74 -5.84 -4.15 -7.56
CA TRP A 74 -6.60 -4.95 -6.61
C TRP A 74 -6.25 -6.42 -6.76
N CYS A 75 -5.84 -7.06 -5.65
CA CYS A 75 -5.69 -8.50 -5.59
C CYS A 75 -6.87 -9.12 -4.83
N PRO A 76 -7.74 -9.92 -5.47
CA PRO A 76 -8.85 -10.57 -4.78
C PRO A 76 -8.38 -11.62 -3.76
N THR A 77 -7.22 -12.25 -4.01
CA THR A 77 -6.64 -13.28 -3.13
C THR A 77 -6.08 -12.70 -1.84
N CYS A 78 -5.21 -11.70 -1.93
CA CYS A 78 -4.60 -11.06 -0.76
C CYS A 78 -5.49 -9.96 -0.15
N ARG A 79 -6.53 -9.53 -0.88
CA ARG A 79 -7.37 -8.37 -0.54
C ARG A 79 -6.54 -7.11 -0.30
N VAL A 80 -5.51 -6.92 -1.13
CA VAL A 80 -4.64 -5.73 -1.12
C VAL A 80 -5.09 -4.80 -2.24
N ARG A 81 -5.36 -3.54 -1.88
CA ARG A 81 -5.65 -2.47 -2.82
C ARG A 81 -4.54 -1.44 -2.77
N CYS A 82 -3.99 -1.08 -3.92
CA CYS A 82 -3.08 0.06 -4.02
C CYS A 82 -3.68 1.15 -4.92
N PHE A 83 -3.33 2.39 -4.64
CA PHE A 83 -3.58 3.56 -5.46
C PHE A 83 -2.23 4.23 -5.71
N TYR A 84 -1.90 4.43 -6.98
CA TYR A 84 -0.69 5.12 -7.42
C TYR A 84 -1.12 6.37 -8.15
N TYR A 85 -0.54 7.51 -7.77
CA TYR A 85 -0.76 8.77 -8.46
C TYR A 85 0.09 8.82 -9.73
N ASP A 86 -0.48 9.33 -10.81
CA ASP A 86 0.34 9.77 -11.94
C ASP A 86 1.08 11.03 -11.48
N ASN A 87 2.40 11.04 -11.57
CA ASN A 87 3.23 12.20 -11.21
C ASN A 87 3.07 13.39 -12.18
N SER A 88 2.04 13.39 -13.03
CA SER A 88 1.66 14.44 -13.97
C SER A 88 0.90 15.58 -13.26
N SER A 89 1.44 16.07 -12.14
CA SER A 89 0.94 17.26 -11.46
C SER A 89 2.12 18.04 -10.88
N ASN A 90 2.94 18.54 -11.80
CA ASN A 90 3.80 19.68 -11.58
C ASN A 90 4.03 20.37 -12.93
N GLU A 91 2.97 20.99 -13.45
CA GLU A 91 3.04 22.10 -14.41
C GLU A 91 2.35 23.31 -13.78
#